data_AF-T0KHJ6-F1
#
_entry.id   AF-T0KHJ6-F1
#
_cell.length_a   1.000
_cell.length_b   1.000
_cell.length_c   1.000
_cell.angle_alpha   90.00
_cell.angle_beta   90.00
_cell.angle_gamma   90.00
#
_symmetry.space_group_name_H-M   'P 1'
#
loop_
_entity.id
_entity.type
_entity.pdbx_description
1 polymer ?
#
loop_
_entity_poly.entity_id
_entity_poly.type
_entity_poly.pdbx_seq_one_letter_code
_entity_poly.pdbx_strand_id
1 'polypeptide(L)'
;MELCGGASRPTTKRQASGCANLSAQPHEPRGQHPTPTSQYHQGWTRPGFAIMSQSLRPYLQAVRSSLTAALTLSNFASQTAERHNVPEIEAQTSPEVLLTPLTIARNENERVLIEPSINSVRISIKIKQADEIEHILVHKFTRFLTQRAESFFILRRKPIKGYDISFLITNFHTEEMLKHKLVDFIIQFMEEVDKEISEMKLFLNARARFVAESFLTPFD
;
A
#
# COMPACT_ATOMS: atom_id res chain seq x y z
N MET A 1 19.63 -4.24 53.39
CA MET A 1 21.01 -4.46 53.93
C MET A 1 21.48 -5.81 53.43
N GLU A 2 22.79 -6.08 53.50
CA GLU A 2 23.52 -7.14 52.75
C GLU A 2 23.73 -6.84 51.25
N LEU A 3 24.88 -7.14 50.62
CA LEU A 3 26.27 -7.29 51.13
C LEU A 3 27.27 -7.07 49.95
N CYS A 4 28.58 -7.04 50.23
CA CYS A 4 29.63 -6.50 49.36
C CYS A 4 30.24 -7.46 48.30
N GLY A 5 30.97 -6.88 47.34
CA GLY A 5 32.09 -7.51 46.60
C GLY A 5 31.77 -7.96 45.17
N GLY A 6 32.71 -7.95 44.21
CA GLY A 6 34.11 -7.49 44.20
C GLY A 6 34.69 -7.60 42.77
N ALA A 7 35.75 -6.84 42.45
CA ALA A 7 36.28 -6.74 41.08
C ALA A 7 37.52 -7.62 40.81
N SER A 8 37.75 -8.02 39.55
CA SER A 8 39.12 -8.13 38.97
C SER A 8 39.12 -8.46 37.46
N ARG A 9 40.11 -7.90 36.74
CA ARG A 9 40.53 -8.23 35.35
C ARG A 9 42.07 -8.19 35.28
N PRO A 10 42.74 -9.11 34.57
CA PRO A 10 44.09 -8.92 34.01
C PRO A 10 43.99 -8.66 32.48
N THR A 11 44.65 -7.67 31.84
CA THR A 11 46.08 -7.42 31.58
C THR A 11 46.79 -8.49 30.70
N THR A 12 46.92 -8.28 29.38
CA THR A 12 47.97 -7.53 28.63
C THR A 12 49.26 -8.32 28.35
N LYS A 13 49.62 -8.53 27.06
CA LYS A 13 50.95 -8.18 26.47
C LYS A 13 51.09 -8.41 24.95
N ARG A 14 51.97 -7.60 24.35
CA ARG A 14 52.43 -7.64 22.93
C ARG A 14 53.59 -8.63 22.74
N GLN A 15 53.87 -9.00 21.48
CA GLN A 15 55.25 -9.12 20.98
C GLN A 15 55.33 -8.92 19.45
N ALA A 16 56.51 -8.56 18.95
CA ALA A 16 56.81 -8.27 17.54
C ALA A 16 58.30 -8.52 17.25
N SER A 17 58.66 -8.99 16.05
CA SER A 17 60.01 -8.86 15.43
C SER A 17 60.15 -9.68 14.13
N GLY A 18 60.97 -9.23 13.17
CA GLY A 18 61.53 -10.08 12.09
C GLY A 18 61.66 -9.39 10.72
N CYS A 19 62.90 -9.15 10.26
CA CYS A 19 63.24 -8.62 8.91
C CYS A 19 64.17 -9.58 8.15
N ALA A 20 64.06 -9.65 6.81
CA ALA A 20 65.13 -10.07 5.89
C ALA A 20 64.80 -9.75 4.40
N ASN A 21 65.83 -9.58 3.57
CA ASN A 21 65.78 -9.28 2.12
C ASN A 21 66.46 -10.46 1.33
N LEU A 22 66.85 -10.46 0.03
CA LEU A 22 67.02 -9.45 -1.04
C LEU A 22 67.19 -10.17 -2.41
N SER A 23 66.53 -9.78 -3.51
CA SER A 23 66.99 -10.01 -4.91
C SER A 23 66.11 -9.31 -5.96
N ALA A 24 66.50 -9.31 -7.26
CA ALA A 24 66.33 -8.14 -8.15
C ALA A 24 65.74 -8.37 -9.57
N GLN A 25 64.98 -7.35 -10.04
CA GLN A 25 64.80 -6.85 -11.44
C GLN A 25 64.21 -7.78 -12.54
N PRO A 26 63.77 -7.28 -13.74
CA PRO A 26 63.77 -5.91 -14.30
C PRO A 26 62.40 -5.36 -14.81
N HIS A 27 62.42 -4.20 -15.49
CA HIS A 27 61.29 -3.42 -16.07
C HIS A 27 60.79 -3.94 -17.45
N GLU A 28 59.48 -3.80 -17.75
CA GLU A 28 58.94 -3.36 -19.08
C GLU A 28 57.42 -2.99 -19.04
N PRO A 29 56.74 -2.52 -20.12
CA PRO A 29 56.16 -1.16 -20.16
C PRO A 29 54.64 -1.04 -19.89
N ARG A 30 54.16 0.23 -19.84
CA ARG A 30 52.74 0.59 -19.66
C ARG A 30 51.85 0.09 -20.82
N GLY A 31 51.14 -1.01 -20.58
CA GLY A 31 49.99 -1.44 -21.39
C GLY A 31 48.78 -0.50 -21.22
N GLN A 32 47.98 -0.38 -22.29
CA GLN A 32 46.86 0.56 -22.39
C GLN A 32 45.63 0.07 -21.60
N HIS A 33 44.83 1.01 -21.08
CA HIS A 33 43.51 0.70 -20.51
C HIS A 33 42.60 0.10 -21.60
N PRO A 34 42.03 -1.11 -21.44
CA PRO A 34 40.87 -1.50 -22.20
C PRO A 34 39.66 -0.68 -21.70
N THR A 35 38.99 -0.01 -22.63
CA THR A 35 37.66 0.60 -22.38
C THR A 35 36.69 -0.47 -21.90
N PRO A 36 35.82 -0.18 -20.91
CA PRO A 36 34.83 -1.16 -20.46
C PRO A 36 33.82 -1.44 -21.57
N THR A 37 33.93 -2.63 -22.16
CA THR A 37 32.95 -3.16 -23.12
C THR A 37 31.56 -3.16 -22.48
N SER A 38 30.56 -2.61 -23.17
CA SER A 38 29.17 -2.61 -22.70
C SER A 38 28.59 -4.03 -22.72
N GLN A 39 28.92 -4.83 -21.70
CA GLN A 39 28.25 -6.09 -21.44
C GLN A 39 27.05 -5.83 -20.55
N TYR A 40 25.87 -6.07 -21.12
CA TYR A 40 24.59 -6.00 -20.42
C TYR A 40 24.62 -6.96 -19.23
N HIS A 41 24.72 -6.42 -18.01
CA HIS A 41 24.29 -7.15 -16.83
C HIS A 41 22.78 -7.36 -16.91
N GLN A 42 22.35 -8.49 -17.49
CA GLN A 42 21.03 -9.03 -17.23
C GLN A 42 20.97 -9.47 -15.77
N GLY A 43 20.63 -8.52 -14.90
CA GLY A 43 20.37 -8.78 -13.50
C GLY A 43 19.22 -9.78 -13.37
N TRP A 44 19.38 -10.77 -12.51
CA TRP A 44 18.38 -11.79 -12.26
C TRP A 44 17.06 -11.15 -11.77
N THR A 45 16.06 -11.08 -12.65
CA THR A 45 14.71 -10.70 -12.26
C THR A 45 14.09 -11.84 -11.46
N ARG A 46 13.96 -11.64 -10.14
CA ARG A 46 13.26 -12.58 -9.26
C ARG A 46 11.80 -12.75 -9.75
N PRO A 47 11.28 -13.97 -9.92
CA PRO A 47 9.89 -14.16 -10.30
C PRO A 47 8.99 -13.65 -9.16
N GLY A 48 8.14 -12.66 -9.44
CA GLY A 48 7.21 -12.08 -8.46
C GLY A 48 7.13 -10.55 -8.48
N PHE A 49 8.08 -9.83 -9.08
CA PHE A 49 7.91 -8.38 -9.29
C PHE A 49 7.01 -8.11 -10.50
N ALA A 50 5.72 -7.94 -10.24
CA ALA A 50 4.78 -7.41 -11.22
C ALA A 50 5.30 -6.07 -11.76
N ILE A 51 5.32 -5.91 -13.08
CA ILE A 51 5.71 -4.65 -13.73
C ILE A 51 4.60 -3.63 -13.43
N MET A 52 4.77 -2.83 -12.38
CA MET A 52 3.88 -1.70 -12.11
C MET A 52 3.86 -0.79 -13.35
N SER A 53 2.66 -0.52 -13.86
CA SER A 53 2.48 0.44 -14.95
C SER A 53 3.07 1.80 -14.54
N GLN A 54 3.72 2.50 -15.47
CA GLN A 54 4.41 3.77 -15.21
C GLN A 54 3.52 4.83 -14.52
N SER A 55 2.20 4.79 -14.72
CA SER A 55 1.24 5.70 -14.09
C SER A 55 0.70 5.26 -12.71
N LEU A 56 0.91 4.00 -12.29
CA LEU A 56 0.34 3.48 -11.03
C LEU A 56 1.09 4.05 -9.81
N ARG A 57 2.42 3.98 -9.82
CA ARG A 57 3.27 4.51 -8.75
C ARG A 57 3.03 6.01 -8.45
N PRO A 58 3.05 6.94 -9.44
CA PRO A 58 2.78 8.35 -9.16
C PRO A 58 1.34 8.60 -8.69
N TYR A 59 0.35 7.84 -9.18
CA TYR A 59 -1.03 7.91 -8.70
C TYR A 59 -1.15 7.53 -7.22
N LEU A 60 -0.63 6.36 -6.82
CA LEU A 60 -0.64 5.92 -5.43
C LEU A 60 0.17 6.85 -4.52
N GLN A 61 1.28 7.43 -5.02
CA GLN A 61 2.04 8.43 -4.27
C GLN A 61 1.24 9.72 -4.06
N ALA A 62 0.50 10.20 -5.06
CA ALA A 62 -0.39 11.35 -4.91
C ALA A 62 -1.51 11.08 -3.89
N VAL A 63 -2.18 9.92 -3.98
CA VAL A 63 -3.19 9.50 -2.99
C VAL A 63 -2.58 9.42 -1.58
N ARG A 64 -1.40 8.81 -1.43
CA ARG A 64 -0.69 8.70 -0.14
C ARG A 64 -0.39 10.06 0.48
N SER A 65 0.14 11.00 -0.29
CA SER A 65 0.43 12.36 0.18
C SER A 65 -0.85 13.09 0.59
N SER A 66 -1.91 12.99 -0.22
CA SER A 66 -3.19 13.62 0.07
C SER A 66 -3.89 13.03 1.29
N LEU A 67 -3.86 11.70 1.49
CA LEU A 67 -4.38 11.06 2.70
C LEU A 67 -3.57 11.43 3.94
N THR A 68 -2.24 11.56 3.82
CA THR A 68 -1.38 12.00 4.93
C THR A 68 -1.70 13.42 5.38
N ALA A 69 -2.08 14.29 4.44
CA ALA A 69 -2.53 15.66 4.73
C ALA A 69 -3.99 15.71 5.23
N ALA A 70 -4.89 14.88 4.71
CA ALA A 70 -6.30 14.86 5.11
C ALA A 70 -6.52 14.24 6.50
N LEU A 71 -5.69 13.28 6.92
CA LEU A 71 -5.76 12.61 8.23
C LEU A 71 -5.07 13.44 9.34
N THR A 72 -5.46 14.71 9.43
CA THR A 72 -5.15 15.63 10.55
C THR A 72 -6.41 15.91 11.35
N LEU A 73 -7.07 14.85 11.80
CA LEU A 73 -8.35 14.90 12.49
C LEU A 73 -8.21 15.38 13.93
N SER A 74 -9.26 16.00 14.45
CA SER A 74 -9.39 16.37 15.85
C SER A 74 -10.78 15.99 16.37
N ASN A 75 -10.87 15.69 17.66
CA ASN A 75 -12.16 15.42 18.30
C ASN A 75 -13.00 16.71 18.30
N PHE A 76 -14.21 16.63 17.75
CA PHE A 76 -15.12 17.76 17.57
C PHE A 76 -16.55 17.31 17.91
N ALA A 77 -17.21 18.02 18.81
CA ALA A 77 -18.59 17.75 19.20
C ALA A 77 -19.57 18.35 18.17
N SER A 78 -20.72 17.71 17.98
CA SER A 78 -21.73 18.19 17.05
C SER A 78 -22.30 19.53 17.50
N GLN A 79 -22.38 20.48 16.56
CA GLN A 79 -22.96 21.80 16.81
C GLN A 79 -24.49 21.80 16.81
N THR A 80 -25.12 20.80 16.19
CA THR A 80 -26.58 20.73 16.02
C THR A 80 -27.28 19.79 17.01
N ALA A 81 -26.55 18.89 17.66
CA ALA A 81 -27.09 17.94 18.64
C ALA A 81 -26.25 17.92 19.92
N GLU A 82 -26.87 18.32 21.05
CA GLU A 82 -26.19 18.37 22.35
C GLU A 82 -25.63 16.98 22.73
N ARG A 83 -24.39 16.94 23.23
CA ARG A 83 -23.68 15.72 23.70
C ARG A 83 -23.46 14.63 22.64
N HIS A 84 -23.71 14.92 21.37
CA HIS A 84 -23.42 13.99 20.28
C HIS A 84 -22.05 14.30 19.66
N ASN A 85 -21.31 13.27 19.28
CA ASN A 85 -20.18 13.37 18.35
C ASN A 85 -20.55 12.52 17.14
N VAL A 86 -20.65 13.16 15.98
CA VAL A 86 -20.99 12.53 14.70
C VAL A 86 -19.89 12.82 13.69
N PRO A 87 -19.60 11.93 12.74
CA PRO A 87 -18.71 12.23 11.63
C PRO A 87 -19.29 13.39 10.80
N GLU A 88 -18.71 14.59 10.91
CA GLU A 88 -19.26 15.80 10.27
C GLU A 88 -19.36 15.64 8.74
N ILE A 89 -18.50 14.81 8.13
CA ILE A 89 -18.56 14.50 6.69
C ILE A 89 -19.79 13.67 6.28
N GLU A 90 -20.38 12.91 7.20
CA GLU A 90 -21.64 12.20 6.99
C GLU A 90 -22.87 13.06 7.36
N ALA A 91 -22.75 13.89 8.40
CA ALA A 91 -23.83 14.76 8.86
C ALA A 91 -24.09 15.94 7.90
N GLN A 92 -23.02 16.57 7.39
CA GLN A 92 -23.05 17.73 6.49
C GLN A 92 -23.89 18.92 6.99
N THR A 93 -24.13 19.02 8.31
CA THR A 93 -24.90 20.10 8.93
C THR A 93 -24.11 21.39 9.12
N SER A 94 -22.79 21.28 9.19
CA SER A 94 -21.86 22.28 9.70
C SER A 94 -20.85 22.63 8.60
N PRO A 95 -21.19 23.48 7.61
CA PRO A 95 -20.41 23.65 6.38
C PRO A 95 -18.99 24.20 6.63
N GLU A 96 -18.79 24.98 7.69
CA GLU A 96 -17.52 25.59 8.08
C GLU A 96 -16.47 24.59 8.61
N VAL A 97 -16.87 23.36 8.94
CA VAL A 97 -15.95 22.27 9.31
C VAL A 97 -15.79 21.20 8.22
N LEU A 98 -16.41 21.40 7.06
CA LEU A 98 -16.17 20.60 5.85
C LEU A 98 -15.02 21.22 5.05
N LEU A 99 -14.06 20.40 4.62
CA LEU A 99 -12.95 20.84 3.78
C LEU A 99 -13.23 20.54 2.31
N THR A 100 -12.52 21.23 1.41
CA THR A 100 -12.68 21.06 -0.04
C THR A 100 -12.44 19.60 -0.46
N PRO A 101 -13.41 18.94 -1.12
CA PRO A 101 -13.21 17.61 -1.66
C PRO A 101 -12.12 17.57 -2.73
N LEU A 102 -11.26 16.56 -2.68
CA LEU A 102 -10.17 16.34 -3.63
C LEU A 102 -10.44 15.05 -4.43
N THR A 103 -10.40 15.13 -5.76
CA THR A 103 -10.42 13.95 -6.62
C THR A 103 -9.04 13.75 -7.25
N ILE A 104 -8.49 12.55 -7.13
CA ILE A 104 -7.23 12.13 -7.75
C ILE A 104 -7.59 11.01 -8.72
N ALA A 105 -7.31 11.20 -10.01
CA ALA A 105 -7.61 10.23 -11.06
C ALA A 105 -6.33 9.77 -11.76
N ARG A 106 -6.21 8.47 -12.01
CA ARG A 106 -5.19 7.88 -12.91
C ARG A 106 -5.69 7.84 -14.34
N ASN A 107 -7.00 7.65 -14.51
CA ASN A 107 -7.76 7.68 -15.75
C ASN A 107 -9.26 7.89 -15.41
N GLU A 108 -10.12 7.99 -16.41
CA GLU A 108 -11.57 8.22 -16.23
C GLU A 108 -12.25 7.15 -15.35
N ASN A 109 -11.76 5.91 -15.43
CA ASN A 109 -12.32 4.72 -14.78
C ASN A 109 -11.64 4.35 -13.46
N GLU A 110 -10.62 5.08 -13.02
CA GLU A 110 -9.80 4.76 -11.86
C GLU A 110 -9.42 6.04 -11.11
N ARG A 111 -10.09 6.29 -9.98
CA ARG A 111 -9.96 7.52 -9.20
C ARG A 111 -10.32 7.33 -7.73
N VAL A 112 -9.75 8.17 -6.87
CA VAL A 112 -10.12 8.32 -5.46
C VAL A 112 -10.70 9.71 -5.24
N LEU A 113 -11.86 9.77 -4.58
CA LEU A 113 -12.43 10.98 -4.00
C LEU A 113 -12.13 10.98 -2.50
N ILE A 114 -11.49 12.04 -2.02
CA ILE A 114 -11.18 12.29 -0.61
C ILE A 114 -12.02 13.50 -0.17
N GLU A 115 -12.88 13.30 0.82
CA GLU A 115 -13.77 14.33 1.36
C GLU A 115 -13.41 14.50 2.85
N PRO A 116 -12.63 15.52 3.22
CA PRO A 116 -12.19 15.72 4.60
C PRO A 116 -13.13 16.65 5.38
N SER A 117 -13.16 16.50 6.69
CA SER A 117 -13.75 17.41 7.67
C SER A 117 -12.88 17.47 8.93
N ILE A 118 -13.27 18.28 9.92
CA ILE A 118 -12.51 18.44 11.17
C ILE A 118 -12.29 17.14 11.97
N ASN A 119 -13.29 16.24 12.02
CA ASN A 119 -13.26 15.02 12.84
C ASN A 119 -13.35 13.72 12.04
N SER A 120 -13.51 13.80 10.71
CA SER A 120 -13.65 12.62 9.86
C SER A 120 -13.24 12.86 8.40
N VAL A 121 -12.73 11.81 7.75
CA VAL A 121 -12.45 11.78 6.31
C VAL A 121 -13.22 10.63 5.67
N ARG A 122 -13.96 10.92 4.59
CA ARG A 122 -14.53 9.91 3.71
C ARG A 122 -13.62 9.71 2.50
N ILE A 123 -13.31 8.46 2.18
CA ILE A 123 -12.42 8.08 1.08
C ILE A 123 -13.19 7.13 0.18
N SER A 124 -13.53 7.53 -1.04
CA SER A 124 -14.32 6.74 -1.99
C SER A 124 -13.47 6.35 -3.20
N ILE A 125 -13.39 5.06 -3.50
CA ILE A 125 -12.50 4.50 -4.53
C ILE A 125 -13.33 3.95 -5.68
N LYS A 126 -13.00 4.39 -6.90
CA LYS A 126 -13.48 3.81 -8.15
C LYS A 126 -12.39 2.87 -8.66
N ILE A 127 -12.70 1.59 -8.68
CA ILE A 127 -11.80 0.51 -9.07
C ILE A 127 -11.90 0.34 -10.59
N LYS A 128 -10.75 0.08 -11.23
CA LYS A 128 -10.67 -0.17 -12.67
C LYS A 128 -11.53 -1.40 -13.05
N GLN A 129 -12.33 -1.26 -14.10
CA GLN A 129 -13.18 -2.31 -14.65
C GLN A 129 -12.99 -2.30 -16.18
N ALA A 130 -12.29 -3.30 -16.73
CA ALA A 130 -11.97 -3.36 -18.16
C ALA A 130 -13.05 -4.08 -19.01
N ASP A 131 -13.85 -4.94 -18.40
CA ASP A 131 -14.94 -5.67 -19.05
C ASP A 131 -16.08 -6.02 -18.07
N GLU A 132 -17.13 -6.66 -18.58
CA GLU A 132 -18.31 -7.06 -17.80
C GLU A 132 -17.98 -8.08 -16.69
N ILE A 133 -16.98 -8.94 -16.92
CA ILE A 133 -16.54 -9.93 -15.92
C ILE A 133 -15.89 -9.19 -14.75
N GLU A 134 -14.96 -8.27 -15.00
CA GLU A 134 -14.36 -7.43 -13.96
C GLU A 134 -15.41 -6.57 -13.24
N HIS A 135 -16.38 -6.00 -13.95
CA HIS A 135 -17.49 -5.26 -13.33
C HIS A 135 -18.28 -6.13 -12.33
N ILE A 136 -18.61 -7.37 -12.70
CA ILE A 136 -19.30 -8.32 -11.81
C ILE A 136 -18.38 -8.73 -10.64
N LEU A 137 -17.11 -9.06 -10.90
CA LEU A 137 -16.14 -9.47 -9.88
C LEU A 137 -15.93 -8.36 -8.84
N VAL A 138 -15.71 -7.11 -9.27
CA VAL A 138 -15.57 -5.96 -8.36
C VAL A 138 -16.82 -5.78 -7.52
N HIS A 139 -18.01 -5.81 -8.12
CA HIS A 139 -19.27 -5.67 -7.39
C HIS A 139 -19.50 -6.80 -6.35
N LYS A 140 -19.12 -8.05 -6.67
CA LYS A 140 -19.21 -9.16 -5.69
C LYS A 140 -18.17 -9.04 -4.58
N PHE A 141 -16.94 -8.67 -4.93
CA PHE A 141 -15.82 -8.49 -4.01
C PHE A 141 -16.07 -7.36 -3.01
N THR A 142 -16.42 -6.15 -3.48
CA THR A 142 -16.69 -5.03 -2.56
C THR A 142 -17.91 -5.29 -1.68
N ARG A 143 -18.95 -5.97 -2.21
CA ARG A 143 -20.12 -6.42 -1.41
C ARG A 143 -19.75 -7.44 -0.34
N PHE A 144 -18.80 -8.35 -0.61
CA PHE A 144 -18.31 -9.31 0.38
C PHE A 144 -17.52 -8.62 1.52
N LEU A 145 -16.78 -7.54 1.20
CA LEU A 145 -16.10 -6.72 2.19
C LEU A 145 -17.07 -5.89 3.03
N THR A 146 -18.04 -5.20 2.42
CA THR A 146 -19.01 -4.36 3.16
C THR A 146 -19.94 -5.17 4.06
N GLN A 147 -20.19 -6.45 3.73
CA GLN A 147 -20.86 -7.40 4.63
C GLN A 147 -20.09 -7.68 5.94
N ARG A 148 -18.78 -7.37 6.01
CA ARG A 148 -17.93 -7.52 7.20
C ARG A 148 -17.42 -6.19 7.76
N ALA A 149 -18.06 -5.08 7.41
CA ALA A 149 -17.71 -3.74 7.90
C ALA A 149 -17.76 -3.59 9.43
N GLU A 150 -18.40 -4.51 10.17
CA GLU A 150 -18.38 -4.53 11.64
C GLU A 150 -17.02 -4.99 12.20
N SER A 151 -16.41 -6.03 11.60
CA SER A 151 -15.04 -6.43 11.92
C SER A 151 -14.00 -5.50 11.29
N PHE A 152 -14.37 -4.83 10.19
CA PHE A 152 -13.51 -3.94 9.44
C PHE A 152 -14.04 -2.50 9.51
N PHE A 153 -13.97 -1.96 10.73
CA PHE A 153 -14.71 -0.79 11.23
C PHE A 153 -14.45 0.56 10.53
N ILE A 154 -13.40 0.66 9.71
CA ILE A 154 -13.15 1.85 8.86
C ILE A 154 -13.94 1.84 7.54
N LEU A 155 -14.70 0.78 7.24
CA LEU A 155 -15.43 0.62 5.97
C LEU A 155 -16.88 1.10 6.07
N ARG A 156 -17.35 1.91 5.11
CA ARG A 156 -18.79 2.24 5.01
C ARG A 156 -19.56 1.02 4.48
N ARG A 157 -20.68 0.68 5.15
CA ARG A 157 -21.60 -0.38 4.71
C ARG A 157 -22.16 -0.18 3.29
N LYS A 158 -22.17 1.07 2.80
CA LYS A 158 -22.59 1.45 1.44
C LYS A 158 -21.56 2.42 0.83
N PRO A 159 -21.11 2.24 -0.42
CA PRO A 159 -20.25 3.21 -1.09
C PRO A 159 -21.00 4.51 -1.44
N ILE A 160 -20.25 5.57 -1.74
CA ILE A 160 -20.80 6.79 -2.36
C ILE A 160 -21.20 6.50 -3.81
N LYS A 161 -22.27 7.16 -4.28
CA LYS A 161 -22.80 6.98 -5.64
C LYS A 161 -21.69 7.27 -6.67
N GLY A 162 -21.47 6.34 -7.60
CA GLY A 162 -20.42 6.46 -8.63
C GLY A 162 -19.03 5.98 -8.19
N TYR A 163 -18.91 5.36 -7.01
CA TYR A 163 -17.71 4.70 -6.49
C TYR A 163 -18.06 3.26 -6.07
N ASP A 164 -17.07 2.37 -6.05
CA ASP A 164 -17.29 0.93 -5.82
C ASP A 164 -17.15 0.53 -4.35
N ILE A 165 -16.33 1.28 -3.60
CA ILE A 165 -16.10 1.11 -2.16
C ILE A 165 -15.80 2.46 -1.50
N SER A 166 -16.21 2.63 -0.24
CA SER A 166 -15.92 3.85 0.54
C SER A 166 -15.52 3.53 1.97
N PHE A 167 -14.51 4.22 2.48
CA PHE A 167 -14.04 4.20 3.86
C PHE A 167 -14.50 5.46 4.59
N LEU A 168 -14.65 5.35 5.91
CA LEU A 168 -14.92 6.46 6.83
C LEU A 168 -13.92 6.36 7.99
N ILE A 169 -13.00 7.31 8.05
CA ILE A 169 -12.02 7.41 9.13
C ILE A 169 -12.43 8.56 10.04
N THR A 170 -12.51 8.33 11.35
CA THR A 170 -12.88 9.32 12.37
C THR A 170 -11.68 9.65 13.26
N ASN A 171 -11.79 10.69 14.11
CA ASN A 171 -10.79 11.01 15.12
C ASN A 171 -10.49 9.80 16.04
N PHE A 172 -11.52 9.04 16.44
CA PHE A 172 -11.38 7.85 17.27
C PHE A 172 -10.45 6.80 16.62
N HIS A 173 -10.59 6.58 15.31
CA HIS A 173 -9.71 5.66 14.58
C HIS A 173 -8.24 6.14 14.58
N THR A 174 -8.00 7.45 14.58
CA THR A 174 -6.65 8.03 14.67
C THR A 174 -6.11 8.19 16.09
N GLU A 175 -6.96 8.06 17.10
CA GLU A 175 -6.61 7.99 18.52
C GLU A 175 -6.17 6.57 18.90
N GLU A 176 -6.86 5.53 18.38
CA GLU A 176 -6.55 4.12 18.61
C GLU A 176 -5.44 3.57 17.69
N MET A 177 -5.35 4.06 16.44
CA MET A 177 -4.38 3.58 15.45
C MET A 177 -3.48 4.69 14.92
N LEU A 178 -2.22 4.32 14.68
CA LEU A 178 -1.23 5.20 14.07
C LEU A 178 -1.68 5.61 12.65
N LYS A 179 -1.90 6.91 12.42
CA LYS A 179 -2.41 7.43 11.13
C LYS A 179 -1.63 6.95 9.90
N HIS A 180 -0.32 6.74 10.01
CA HIS A 180 0.50 6.24 8.91
C HIS A 180 0.15 4.78 8.54
N LYS A 181 -0.28 3.96 9.51
CA LYS A 181 -0.78 2.60 9.26
C LYS A 181 -2.13 2.60 8.56
N LEU A 182 -3.00 3.58 8.85
CA LEU A 182 -4.23 3.79 8.09
C LEU A 182 -3.93 4.19 6.64
N VAL A 183 -2.97 5.10 6.40
CA VAL A 183 -2.53 5.45 5.04
C VAL A 183 -1.91 4.25 4.33
N ASP A 184 -1.00 3.52 4.98
CA ASP A 184 -0.38 2.31 4.42
C ASP A 184 -1.44 1.27 4.05
N PHE A 185 -2.40 1.02 4.94
CA PHE A 185 -3.51 0.11 4.70
C PHE A 185 -4.34 0.50 3.47
N ILE A 186 -4.73 1.78 3.32
CA ILE A 186 -5.55 2.21 2.16
C ILE A 186 -4.76 2.07 0.85
N ILE A 187 -3.47 2.37 0.85
CA ILE A 187 -2.61 2.20 -0.33
C ILE A 187 -2.39 0.72 -0.66
N GLN A 188 -2.12 -0.12 0.34
CA GLN A 188 -2.00 -1.57 0.17
C GLN A 188 -3.30 -2.17 -0.37
N PHE A 189 -4.45 -1.77 0.18
CA PHE A 189 -5.76 -2.17 -0.33
C PHE A 189 -5.92 -1.83 -1.82
N MET A 190 -5.58 -0.59 -2.23
CA MET A 190 -5.62 -0.22 -3.66
C MET A 190 -4.69 -1.08 -4.53
N GLU A 191 -3.52 -1.46 -4.05
CA GLU A 191 -2.58 -2.34 -4.77
C GLU A 191 -2.99 -3.82 -4.80
N GLU A 192 -3.74 -4.29 -3.80
CA GLU A 192 -4.16 -5.69 -3.67
C GLU A 192 -5.45 -5.97 -4.44
N VAL A 193 -6.42 -5.04 -4.45
CA VAL A 193 -7.68 -5.23 -5.19
C VAL A 193 -7.44 -5.49 -6.67
N ASP A 194 -6.60 -4.71 -7.35
CA ASP A 194 -6.30 -4.91 -8.78
C ASP A 194 -5.72 -6.31 -9.06
N LYS A 195 -4.93 -6.86 -8.13
CA LYS A 195 -4.36 -8.21 -8.23
C LYS A 195 -5.42 -9.29 -8.00
N GLU A 196 -6.19 -9.16 -6.91
CA GLU A 196 -7.24 -10.11 -6.51
C GLU A 196 -8.34 -10.23 -7.59
N ILE A 197 -8.77 -9.11 -8.18
CA ILE A 197 -9.72 -9.12 -9.31
C ILE A 197 -9.11 -9.84 -10.53
N SER A 198 -7.83 -9.58 -10.83
CA SER A 198 -7.13 -10.24 -11.94
C SER A 198 -6.98 -11.75 -11.71
N GLU A 199 -6.65 -12.17 -10.50
CA GLU A 199 -6.53 -13.58 -10.12
C GLU A 199 -7.89 -14.30 -10.17
N MET A 200 -8.94 -13.72 -9.59
CA MET A 200 -10.31 -14.27 -9.70
C MET A 200 -10.76 -14.43 -11.15
N LYS A 201 -10.43 -13.48 -12.03
CA LYS A 201 -10.73 -13.56 -13.47
C LYS A 201 -9.98 -14.72 -14.14
N LEU A 202 -8.70 -14.91 -13.83
CA LEU A 202 -7.90 -16.04 -14.33
C LEU A 202 -8.46 -17.38 -13.84
N PHE A 203 -8.81 -17.50 -12.55
CA PHE A 203 -9.43 -18.70 -11.99
C PHE A 203 -10.79 -19.02 -12.64
N LEU A 204 -11.63 -18.02 -12.87
CA LEU A 204 -12.91 -18.18 -13.56
C LEU A 204 -12.72 -18.73 -14.98
N ASN A 205 -11.82 -18.12 -15.76
CA ASN A 205 -11.53 -18.55 -17.12
C ASN A 205 -10.95 -19.97 -17.18
N ALA A 206 -9.99 -20.29 -16.30
CA ALA A 206 -9.42 -21.64 -16.21
C ALA A 206 -10.47 -22.68 -15.83
N ARG A 207 -11.38 -22.35 -14.91
CA ARG A 207 -12.47 -23.25 -14.49
C ARG A 207 -13.51 -23.44 -15.59
N ALA A 208 -13.88 -22.38 -16.31
CA ALA A 208 -14.78 -22.47 -17.46
C ALA A 208 -14.22 -23.38 -18.56
N ARG A 209 -12.92 -23.24 -18.87
CA ARG A 209 -12.22 -24.11 -19.83
C ARG A 209 -12.24 -25.58 -19.37
N PHE A 210 -11.85 -25.86 -18.13
CA PHE A 210 -11.84 -27.22 -17.58
C PHE A 210 -13.23 -27.89 -17.64
N VAL A 211 -14.30 -27.14 -17.34
CA VAL A 211 -15.68 -27.63 -17.43
C VAL A 211 -16.08 -27.92 -18.88
N ALA A 212 -15.71 -27.06 -19.83
CA ALA A 212 -15.98 -27.28 -21.26
C ALA A 212 -15.25 -28.52 -21.79
N GLU A 213 -13.95 -28.68 -21.50
CA GLU A 213 -13.15 -29.85 -21.89
C GLU A 213 -13.74 -31.14 -21.29
N SER A 214 -14.08 -31.13 -20.00
CA SER A 214 -14.70 -32.28 -19.32
C SER A 214 -16.09 -32.64 -19.88
N PHE A 215 -16.86 -31.64 -20.34
CA PHE A 215 -18.19 -31.86 -20.93
C PHE A 215 -18.10 -32.41 -22.37
N LEU A 216 -17.06 -32.03 -23.12
CA LEU A 216 -16.86 -32.48 -24.50
C LEU A 216 -16.17 -33.85 -24.60
N THR A 217 -15.36 -34.24 -23.60
CA THR A 217 -14.63 -35.53 -23.57
C THR A 217 -15.47 -36.77 -23.92
N PRO A 218 -16.76 -36.91 -23.55
CA PRO A 218 -17.58 -38.08 -23.92
C PRO A 218 -18.07 -38.10 -25.37
N PHE A 219 -17.78 -37.05 -26.17
CA PHE A 219 -18.19 -36.90 -27.56
C PHE A 219 -17.03 -37.00 -28.57
N ASP A 220 -15.79 -37.14 -28.07
CA ASP A 220 -14.57 -37.43 -28.85
C ASP A 220 -14.33 -38.95 -29.00
#